data_AF-A0A2D5WJP3-F1
#
_entry.id   AF-A0A2D5WJP3-F1
#
_cell.length_a   1.000
_cell.length_b   1.000
_cell.length_c   1.000
_cell.angle_alpha   90.00
_cell.angle_beta   90.00
_cell.angle_gamma   90.00
#
_symmetry.space_group_name_H-M   'P 1'
#
loop_
_entity.id
_entity.type
_entity.pdbx_description
1 polymer ?
#
loop_
_entity_poly.entity_id
_entity_poly.type
_entity_poly.pdbx_seq_one_letter_code
_entity_poly.pdbx_strand_id
1 'polypeptide(L)'
;MSSTGKSNCRRAQLDELPAGVANEPYVHFVRGSILDRGTYERSRLRDNRVVIVFPMESSVPESDGSTRTVVDLVLRYVGDETRILHVLVSSENAWMFEEMESTAVMESLEVLALVQECQDTHSALIVQRLLLNTEGGNPNTVFPHKVLGWSWADFTRYCMEAATQSGIVANPLAIVKPGGPLVCPAPSELIQEGDEVSVIALPGFDWDAFETLMVECRDGVSGA
;
A
#
# COMPACT_ATOMS: atom_id res chain seq x y z
N MET A 1 -20.58 12.75 51.70
CA MET A 1 -21.07 13.38 50.47
C MET A 1 -19.96 13.27 49.44
N SER A 2 -20.01 12.20 48.63
CA SER A 2 -18.99 11.85 47.65
C SER A 2 -19.29 12.56 46.34
N SER A 3 -18.40 13.45 45.91
CA SER A 3 -18.43 14.09 44.60
C SER A 3 -17.86 13.11 43.57
N THR A 4 -18.71 12.37 42.89
CA THR A 4 -18.34 11.63 41.69
C THR A 4 -18.10 12.62 40.56
N GLY A 5 -16.83 12.91 40.30
CA GLY A 5 -16.37 13.57 39.09
C GLY A 5 -16.70 12.69 37.89
N LYS A 6 -17.72 13.07 37.14
CA LYS A 6 -17.97 12.52 35.80
C LYS A 6 -16.84 13.00 34.89
N SER A 7 -15.98 12.09 34.48
CA SER A 7 -15.05 12.29 33.37
C SER A 7 -15.86 12.49 32.10
N ASN A 8 -16.05 13.76 31.72
CA ASN A 8 -16.58 14.11 30.42
C ASN A 8 -15.53 13.76 29.36
N CYS A 9 -15.69 12.60 28.73
CA CYS A 9 -15.04 12.28 27.46
C CYS A 9 -15.65 13.19 26.38
N ARG A 10 -15.12 14.42 26.23
CA ARG A 10 -15.52 15.32 25.15
C ARG A 10 -14.88 14.81 23.86
N ARG A 11 -15.68 14.17 22.99
CA ARG A 11 -15.38 14.11 21.56
C ARG A 11 -15.15 15.53 21.08
N ALA A 12 -13.92 15.88 20.69
CA ALA A 12 -13.64 17.17 20.10
C ALA A 12 -14.32 17.22 18.72
N GLN A 13 -15.53 17.77 18.66
CA GLN A 13 -16.08 18.25 17.40
C GLN A 13 -15.25 19.46 16.98
N LEU A 14 -14.49 19.32 15.89
CA LEU A 14 -13.82 20.45 15.27
C LEU A 14 -14.87 21.29 14.56
N ASP A 15 -15.14 22.49 15.08
CA ASP A 15 -16.03 23.45 14.44
C ASP A 15 -15.35 24.10 13.22
N GLU A 16 -14.02 24.26 13.27
CA GLU A 16 -13.17 24.74 12.18
C GLU A 16 -11.87 23.93 12.10
N LEU A 17 -11.36 23.76 10.88
CA LEU A 17 -10.07 23.10 10.65
C LEU A 17 -8.92 24.05 10.97
N PRO A 18 -7.79 23.56 11.50
CA PRO A 18 -6.59 24.37 11.66
C PRO A 18 -6.20 25.04 10.34
N ALA A 19 -5.82 26.32 10.37
CA ALA A 19 -5.54 27.11 9.17
C ALA A 19 -4.46 26.48 8.25
N GLY A 20 -3.47 25.80 8.82
CA GLY A 20 -2.45 25.09 8.05
C GLY A 20 -3.01 23.91 7.23
N VAL A 21 -4.10 23.29 7.70
CA VAL A 21 -4.75 22.15 7.06
C VAL A 21 -5.83 22.62 6.08
N ALA A 22 -6.58 23.67 6.45
CA ALA A 22 -7.64 24.23 5.62
C ALA A 22 -7.13 24.89 4.31
N ASN A 23 -5.86 25.31 4.29
CA ASN A 23 -5.24 26.00 3.16
C ASN A 23 -4.50 25.06 2.20
N GLU A 24 -4.53 23.75 2.42
CA GLU A 24 -3.89 22.80 1.52
C GLU A 24 -4.64 22.74 0.17
N PRO A 25 -4.02 23.16 -0.95
CA PRO A 25 -4.74 23.47 -2.20
C PRO A 25 -5.38 22.25 -2.87
N TYR A 26 -4.93 21.04 -2.53
CA TYR A 26 -5.40 19.78 -3.10
C TYR A 26 -6.15 18.90 -2.09
N VAL A 27 -6.47 19.44 -0.91
CA VAL A 27 -7.18 18.71 0.14
C VAL A 27 -8.55 19.36 0.36
N HIS A 28 -9.61 18.58 0.22
CA HIS A 28 -10.97 19.01 0.46
C HIS A 28 -11.55 18.29 1.68
N PHE A 29 -12.20 19.04 2.56
CA PHE A 29 -12.80 18.50 3.77
C PHE A 29 -14.32 18.49 3.67
N VAL A 30 -14.91 17.33 3.91
CA VAL A 30 -16.37 17.16 3.96
C VAL A 30 -16.76 16.88 5.39
N ARG A 31 -17.46 17.83 6.03
CA ARG A 31 -18.08 17.59 7.34
C ARG A 31 -19.22 16.58 7.17
N GLY A 32 -19.23 15.57 8.01
CA GLY A 32 -20.21 14.50 7.90
C GLY A 32 -20.26 13.56 9.10
N SER A 33 -21.09 12.54 8.96
CA SER A 33 -21.28 11.46 9.92
C SER A 33 -21.30 10.14 9.17
N ILE A 34 -20.68 9.11 9.74
CA ILE A 34 -20.66 7.75 9.17
C ILE A 34 -22.07 7.20 8.94
N LEU A 35 -23.04 7.58 9.75
CA LEU A 35 -24.41 7.09 9.62
C LEU A 35 -25.30 7.99 8.74
N ASP A 36 -24.79 9.14 8.29
CA ASP A 36 -25.52 10.05 7.41
C ASP A 36 -25.27 9.71 5.94
N ARG A 37 -26.29 9.21 5.25
CA ARG A 37 -26.25 8.97 3.80
C ARG A 37 -25.78 10.19 3.01
N GLY A 38 -26.20 11.39 3.39
CA GLY A 38 -25.83 12.62 2.69
C GLY A 38 -24.32 12.89 2.72
N THR A 39 -23.59 12.34 3.71
CA THR A 39 -22.14 12.46 3.79
C THR A 39 -21.45 11.76 2.62
N TYR A 40 -21.88 10.53 2.29
CA TYR A 40 -21.34 9.72 1.19
C TYR A 40 -21.64 10.33 -0.19
N GLU A 41 -22.81 10.93 -0.35
CA GLU A 41 -23.20 11.60 -1.60
C GLU A 41 -22.39 12.88 -1.81
N ARG A 42 -22.18 13.68 -0.75
CA ARG A 42 -21.38 14.92 -0.83
C ARG A 42 -19.88 14.66 -1.01
N SER A 43 -19.36 13.54 -0.51
CA SER A 43 -17.95 13.16 -0.69
C SER A 43 -17.65 12.56 -2.06
N ARG A 44 -18.67 12.32 -2.89
CA ARG A 44 -18.53 11.80 -4.26
C ARG A 44 -17.66 10.55 -4.35
N LEU A 45 -17.87 9.58 -3.44
CA LEU A 45 -17.03 8.38 -3.36
C LEU A 45 -16.90 7.61 -4.68
N ARG A 46 -17.92 7.62 -5.53
CA ARG A 46 -17.91 7.01 -6.88
C ARG A 46 -16.82 7.55 -7.81
N ASP A 47 -16.42 8.81 -7.62
CA ASP A 47 -15.44 9.47 -8.48
C ASP A 47 -14.01 9.27 -7.95
N ASN A 48 -13.84 8.58 -6.82
CA ASN A 48 -12.53 8.39 -6.19
C ASN A 48 -11.87 7.08 -6.65
N ARG A 49 -10.58 7.15 -6.95
CA ARG A 49 -9.76 5.97 -7.28
C ARG A 49 -9.49 5.08 -6.07
N VAL A 50 -9.29 5.70 -4.89
CA VAL A 50 -8.97 5.01 -3.64
C VAL A 50 -9.72 5.66 -2.48
N VAL A 51 -10.29 4.85 -1.59
CA VAL A 51 -10.85 5.28 -0.30
C VAL A 51 -10.08 4.60 0.82
N ILE A 52 -9.63 5.39 1.80
CA ILE A 52 -8.90 4.89 2.97
C ILE A 52 -9.76 5.09 4.21
N VAL A 53 -10.01 4.00 4.94
CA VAL A 53 -10.79 4.02 6.20
C VAL A 53 -9.85 3.82 7.38
N PHE A 54 -9.79 4.84 8.24
CA PHE A 54 -9.04 4.77 9.50
C PHE A 54 -9.96 4.35 10.67
N PRO A 55 -9.45 3.58 11.65
CA PRO A 55 -10.18 3.28 12.87
C PRO A 55 -10.47 4.56 13.66
N MET A 56 -11.58 4.55 14.41
CA MET A 56 -11.89 5.64 15.33
C MET A 56 -10.81 5.80 16.42
N GLU A 57 -10.28 4.68 16.91
CA GLU A 57 -9.19 4.65 17.89
C GLU A 57 -8.18 3.58 17.44
N SER A 58 -6.97 4.00 17.05
CA SER A 58 -5.95 3.10 16.47
C SER A 58 -5.33 2.12 17.47
N SER A 59 -5.48 2.37 18.77
CA SER A 59 -4.93 1.53 19.83
C SER A 59 -5.95 0.56 20.45
N VAL A 60 -7.17 0.50 19.92
CA VAL A 60 -8.29 -0.26 20.50
C VAL A 60 -8.80 -1.27 19.48
N PRO A 61 -8.59 -2.59 19.68
CA PRO A 61 -9.03 -3.63 18.74
C PRO A 61 -10.52 -3.58 18.40
N GLU A 62 -11.38 -3.17 19.34
CA GLU A 62 -12.82 -3.02 19.13
C GLU A 62 -13.17 -1.97 18.07
N SER A 63 -12.25 -1.04 17.76
CA SER A 63 -12.41 -0.09 16.66
C SER A 63 -12.58 -0.80 15.32
N ASP A 64 -12.01 -1.99 15.14
CA ASP A 64 -12.13 -2.76 13.89
C ASP A 64 -13.59 -3.09 13.55
N GLY A 65 -14.44 -3.34 14.55
CA GLY A 65 -15.88 -3.57 14.31
C GLY A 65 -16.59 -2.34 13.74
N SER A 66 -16.16 -1.15 14.19
CA SER A 66 -16.66 0.11 13.63
C SER A 66 -16.09 0.40 12.25
N THR A 67 -14.80 0.11 12.02
CA THR A 67 -14.14 0.19 10.71
C THR A 67 -14.85 -0.70 9.70
N ARG A 68 -15.17 -1.95 10.07
CA ARG A 68 -15.96 -2.88 9.24
C ARG A 68 -17.29 -2.26 8.81
N THR A 69 -18.00 -1.65 9.75
CA THR A 69 -19.30 -1.00 9.46
C THR A 69 -19.13 0.15 8.47
N VAL A 70 -18.06 0.95 8.60
CA VAL A 70 -17.76 2.03 7.66
C VAL A 70 -17.43 1.46 6.28
N VAL A 71 -16.59 0.42 6.20
CA VAL A 71 -16.22 -0.24 4.94
C VAL A 71 -17.47 -0.77 4.22
N ASP A 72 -18.37 -1.46 4.93
CA ASP A 72 -19.63 -1.95 4.38
C ASP A 72 -20.50 -0.81 3.81
N LEU A 73 -20.55 0.33 4.50
CA LEU A 73 -21.28 1.49 4.01
C LEU A 73 -20.59 2.09 2.79
N VAL A 74 -19.28 2.29 2.82
CA VAL A 74 -18.47 2.83 1.70
C VAL A 74 -18.66 1.99 0.45
N LEU A 75 -18.61 0.65 0.56
CA LEU A 75 -18.82 -0.28 -0.56
C LEU A 75 -20.12 -0.01 -1.34
N ARG A 76 -21.17 0.48 -0.66
CA ARG A 76 -22.46 0.79 -1.30
C ARG A 76 -22.45 2.08 -2.13
N TYR A 77 -21.43 2.93 -1.97
CA TYR A 77 -21.36 4.26 -2.58
C TYR A 77 -20.12 4.49 -3.46
N VAL A 78 -19.17 3.56 -3.51
CA VAL A 78 -18.02 3.64 -4.43
C VAL A 78 -18.38 3.16 -5.85
N GLY A 79 -17.49 3.36 -6.81
CA GLY A 79 -17.59 2.80 -8.16
C GLY A 79 -16.89 1.44 -8.26
N ASP A 80 -17.16 0.69 -9.33
CA ASP A 80 -16.64 -0.67 -9.52
C ASP A 80 -15.10 -0.76 -9.57
N GLU A 81 -14.43 0.34 -9.94
CA GLU A 81 -12.96 0.42 -10.02
C GLU A 81 -12.30 1.06 -8.77
N THR A 82 -13.10 1.51 -7.79
CA THR A 82 -12.57 2.16 -6.60
C THR A 82 -11.95 1.13 -5.66
N ARG A 83 -10.67 1.32 -5.32
CA ARG A 83 -9.99 0.48 -4.33
C ARG A 83 -10.29 0.97 -2.91
N ILE A 84 -10.67 0.07 -2.02
CA ILE A 84 -10.88 0.40 -0.61
C ILE A 84 -9.72 -0.17 0.22
N LEU A 85 -9.05 0.70 0.97
CA LEU A 85 -8.06 0.32 1.97
C LEU A 85 -8.65 0.60 3.36
N HIS A 86 -8.36 -0.25 4.33
CA HIS A 86 -8.70 0.02 5.72
C HIS A 86 -7.54 -0.31 6.64
N VAL A 87 -7.40 0.46 7.71
CA VAL A 87 -6.41 0.17 8.75
C VAL A 87 -7.00 -0.85 9.74
N LEU A 88 -6.30 -1.97 9.92
CA LEU A 88 -6.66 -3.06 10.82
C LEU A 88 -5.82 -2.97 12.09
N VAL A 89 -6.46 -2.82 13.24
CA VAL A 89 -5.78 -2.70 14.54
C VAL A 89 -5.31 -4.06 15.04
N SER A 90 -6.16 -5.09 14.96
CA SER A 90 -5.83 -6.45 15.40
C SER A 90 -5.95 -7.48 14.27
N SER A 91 -4.91 -8.29 14.09
CA SER A 91 -4.94 -9.39 13.13
C SER A 91 -5.98 -10.46 13.48
N GLU A 92 -6.35 -10.60 14.76
CA GLU A 92 -7.39 -11.52 15.22
C GLU A 92 -8.79 -11.13 14.70
N ASN A 93 -8.96 -9.89 14.24
CA ASN A 93 -10.19 -9.37 13.69
C ASN A 93 -10.26 -9.46 12.16
N ALA A 94 -9.20 -9.93 11.49
CA ALA A 94 -9.11 -9.98 10.02
C ALA A 94 -10.27 -10.77 9.38
N TRP A 95 -10.75 -11.82 10.05
CA TRP A 95 -11.89 -12.63 9.58
C TRP A 95 -13.16 -11.82 9.32
N MET A 96 -13.30 -10.65 9.97
CA MET A 96 -14.43 -9.77 9.76
C MET A 96 -14.45 -9.12 8.37
N PHE A 97 -13.33 -9.12 7.67
CA PHE A 97 -13.15 -8.42 6.40
C PHE A 97 -12.96 -9.38 5.22
N GLU A 98 -12.93 -10.71 5.45
CA GLU A 98 -12.66 -11.72 4.42
C GLU A 98 -13.61 -11.66 3.22
N GLU A 99 -14.88 -11.33 3.45
CA GLU A 99 -15.91 -11.22 2.41
C GLU A 99 -16.05 -9.79 1.85
N MET A 100 -15.21 -8.85 2.30
CA MET A 100 -15.26 -7.46 1.84
C MET A 100 -14.22 -7.23 0.76
N GLU A 101 -14.63 -6.56 -0.33
CA GLU A 101 -13.72 -6.08 -1.39
C GLU A 101 -12.89 -4.89 -0.89
N SER A 102 -12.02 -5.14 0.08
CA SER A 102 -11.14 -4.14 0.69
C SER A 102 -9.82 -4.77 1.11
N THR A 103 -8.74 -3.99 1.07
CA THR A 103 -7.41 -4.43 1.51
C THR A 103 -7.13 -3.93 2.92
N ALA A 104 -6.85 -4.86 3.83
CA ALA A 104 -6.41 -4.55 5.18
C ALA A 104 -4.95 -4.10 5.20
N VAL A 105 -4.67 -3.02 5.91
CA VAL A 105 -3.32 -2.54 6.22
C VAL A 105 -3.16 -2.58 7.74
N MET A 106 -2.23 -3.40 8.24
CA MET A 106 -1.99 -3.50 9.68
C MET A 106 -1.49 -2.16 10.25
N GLU A 107 -2.08 -1.73 11.35
CA GLU A 107 -1.64 -0.52 12.07
C GLU A 107 -0.23 -0.68 12.65
N SER A 108 0.09 -1.90 13.11
CA SER A 108 1.30 -2.22 13.89
C SER A 108 2.59 -2.44 13.08
N LEU A 109 2.72 -1.82 11.90
CA LEU A 109 3.96 -1.91 11.09
C LEU A 109 5.20 -1.45 11.88
N GLU A 110 5.05 -0.46 12.78
CA GLU A 110 6.14 0.03 13.63
C GLU A 110 6.66 -1.05 14.59
N VAL A 111 5.77 -1.87 15.15
CA VAL A 111 6.16 -2.96 16.05
C VAL A 111 6.93 -4.03 15.29
N LEU A 112 6.50 -4.37 14.07
CA LEU A 112 7.24 -5.28 13.21
C LEU A 112 8.63 -4.73 12.84
N ALA A 113 8.72 -3.43 12.55
CA ALA A 113 10.00 -2.77 12.29
C ALA A 113 10.94 -2.83 13.51
N LEU A 114 10.43 -2.63 14.74
CA LEU A 114 11.22 -2.79 15.97
C LEU A 114 11.73 -4.22 16.17
N VAL A 115 10.90 -5.23 15.89
CA VAL A 115 11.31 -6.63 15.98
C VAL A 115 12.43 -6.92 14.98
N GLN A 116 12.33 -6.40 13.75
CA GLN A 116 13.37 -6.56 12.74
C GLN A 116 14.68 -5.83 13.12
N GLU A 117 14.59 -4.60 13.64
CA GLU A 117 15.78 -3.84 14.10
C GLU A 117 16.56 -4.56 15.21
N CYS A 118 15.86 -5.31 16.08
CA CYS A 118 16.52 -6.14 17.09
C CYS A 118 17.32 -7.32 16.49
N GLN A 119 16.94 -7.81 15.31
CA GLN A 119 17.58 -8.94 14.64
C GLN A 119 18.67 -8.50 13.66
N ASP A 120 18.44 -7.39 12.96
CA ASP A 120 19.35 -6.81 11.98
C ASP A 120 19.31 -5.27 12.08
N THR A 121 20.46 -4.70 12.42
CA THR A 121 20.60 -3.24 12.60
C THR A 121 20.34 -2.54 11.27
N HIS A 122 19.59 -1.42 11.32
CA HIS A 122 19.13 -0.60 10.20
C HIS A 122 17.92 -1.12 9.41
N SER A 123 17.41 -2.32 9.69
CA SER A 123 16.23 -2.86 9.01
C SER A 123 15.01 -1.95 9.11
N ALA A 124 14.73 -1.36 10.28
CA ALA A 124 13.61 -0.43 10.44
C ALA A 124 13.77 0.83 9.59
N LEU A 125 14.99 1.37 9.52
CA LEU A 125 15.30 2.55 8.72
C LEU A 125 15.19 2.28 7.21
N ILE A 126 15.61 1.09 6.76
CA ILE A 126 15.47 0.67 5.36
C ILE A 126 14.00 0.60 4.97
N VAL A 127 13.17 -0.08 5.76
CA VAL A 127 11.72 -0.17 5.53
C VAL A 127 11.09 1.21 5.55
N GLN A 128 11.44 2.06 6.53
CA GLN A 128 10.94 3.42 6.59
C GLN A 128 11.28 4.21 5.31
N ARG A 129 12.52 4.15 4.83
CA ARG A 129 12.93 4.83 3.60
C ARG A 129 12.20 4.31 2.36
N LEU A 130 11.93 3.02 2.28
CA LEU A 130 11.14 2.44 1.19
C LEU A 130 9.69 2.97 1.17
N LEU A 131 9.12 3.26 2.34
CA LEU A 131 7.75 3.75 2.50
C LEU A 131 7.63 5.28 2.41
N LEU A 132 8.71 6.02 2.70
CA LEU A 132 8.78 7.46 2.52
C LEU A 132 8.96 7.77 1.04
N ASN A 133 7.88 8.12 0.34
CA ASN A 133 7.85 8.55 -1.08
C ASN A 133 8.65 9.86 -1.37
N THR A 134 9.53 10.28 -0.47
CA THR A 134 10.28 11.53 -0.52
C THR A 134 11.77 11.33 -0.75
N GLU A 135 12.32 10.13 -0.51
CA GLU A 135 13.76 9.85 -0.65
C GLU A 135 14.00 8.44 -1.23
N GLY A 136 14.76 8.35 -2.33
CA GLY A 136 15.28 7.06 -2.85
C GLY A 136 14.40 6.38 -3.90
N GLY A 137 14.57 5.06 -4.03
CA GLY A 137 13.75 4.21 -4.88
C GLY A 137 12.60 3.60 -4.09
N ASN A 138 11.39 3.60 -4.66
CA ASN A 138 10.19 3.04 -4.02
C ASN A 138 9.78 1.74 -4.73
N PRO A 139 9.06 0.84 -4.03
CA PRO A 139 8.45 -0.32 -4.68
C PRO A 139 7.53 0.12 -5.81
N ASN A 140 7.76 -0.44 -6.99
CA ASN A 140 6.95 -0.27 -8.18
C ASN A 140 6.53 -1.67 -8.64
N THR A 141 5.24 -1.95 -8.51
CA THR A 141 4.68 -3.25 -8.87
C THR A 141 4.07 -3.17 -10.27
N VAL A 142 4.51 -4.08 -11.12
CA VAL A 142 4.30 -4.04 -12.57
C VAL A 142 3.89 -5.41 -13.10
N PHE A 143 3.16 -5.43 -14.21
CA PHE A 143 2.77 -6.67 -14.88
C PHE A 143 3.82 -7.02 -15.93
N PRO A 144 4.55 -8.14 -15.78
CA PRO A 144 5.46 -8.63 -16.81
C PRO A 144 4.68 -9.16 -18.02
N HIS A 145 5.20 -8.90 -19.22
CA HIS A 145 4.63 -9.38 -20.47
C HIS A 145 5.65 -10.17 -21.31
N LYS A 146 6.94 -9.80 -21.23
CA LYS A 146 8.02 -10.39 -22.04
C LYS A 146 8.92 -11.32 -21.24
N VAL A 147 8.93 -11.20 -19.91
CA VAL A 147 9.70 -12.09 -19.03
C VAL A 147 8.91 -13.26 -18.45
N LEU A 148 7.70 -13.51 -18.96
CA LEU A 148 6.92 -14.67 -18.57
C LEU A 148 7.70 -15.97 -18.85
N GLY A 149 7.67 -16.90 -17.89
CA GLY A 149 8.42 -18.15 -17.91
C GLY A 149 9.90 -18.03 -17.54
N TRP A 150 10.41 -16.82 -17.25
CA TRP A 150 11.76 -16.66 -16.74
C TRP A 150 11.86 -17.14 -15.30
N SER A 151 13.02 -17.71 -14.94
CA SER A 151 13.35 -17.97 -13.55
C SER A 151 13.68 -16.67 -12.82
N TRP A 152 13.46 -16.62 -11.51
CA TRP A 152 13.85 -15.45 -10.70
C TRP A 152 15.35 -15.15 -10.79
N ALA A 153 16.18 -16.18 -10.95
CA ALA A 153 17.60 -16.03 -11.20
C ALA A 153 17.89 -15.31 -12.53
N ASP A 154 17.21 -15.72 -13.61
CA ASP A 154 17.35 -15.06 -14.92
C ASP A 154 16.85 -13.62 -14.86
N PHE A 155 15.68 -13.42 -14.26
CA PHE A 155 15.10 -12.11 -14.05
C PHE A 155 16.07 -11.17 -13.33
N THR A 156 16.61 -11.62 -12.20
CA THR A 156 17.54 -10.81 -11.39
C THR A 156 18.81 -10.48 -12.17
N ARG A 157 19.40 -11.46 -12.85
CA ARG A 157 20.60 -11.28 -13.66
C ARG A 157 20.40 -10.24 -14.76
N TYR A 158 19.34 -10.38 -15.55
CA TYR A 158 19.10 -9.51 -16.70
C TYR A 158 18.55 -8.15 -16.32
N CYS A 159 17.87 -8.04 -15.16
CA CYS A 159 17.55 -6.74 -14.55
C CYS A 159 18.84 -5.96 -14.23
N MET A 160 19.83 -6.60 -13.61
CA MET A 160 21.12 -5.96 -13.31
C MET A 160 21.89 -5.57 -14.58
N GLU A 161 21.87 -6.41 -15.62
CA GLU A 161 22.50 -6.13 -16.91
C GLU A 161 21.83 -4.92 -17.61
N ALA A 162 20.51 -4.91 -17.69
CA ALA A 162 19.73 -3.82 -18.27
C ALA A 162 19.92 -2.51 -17.50
N ALA A 163 19.92 -2.57 -16.17
CA ALA A 163 20.21 -1.42 -15.30
C ALA A 163 21.61 -0.84 -15.57
N THR A 164 22.60 -1.71 -15.75
CA THR A 164 23.98 -1.30 -16.05
C THR A 164 24.10 -0.66 -17.43
N GLN A 165 23.45 -1.21 -18.45
CA GLN A 165 23.53 -0.69 -19.83
C GLN A 165 22.80 0.64 -20.00
N SER A 166 21.63 0.79 -19.37
CA SER A 166 20.79 2.00 -19.50
C SER A 166 21.12 3.10 -18.49
N GLY A 167 21.84 2.77 -17.41
CA GLY A 167 22.01 3.66 -16.26
C GLY A 167 20.74 3.82 -15.40
N ILE A 168 19.69 3.04 -15.66
CA ILE A 168 18.46 3.02 -14.86
C ILE A 168 18.72 2.23 -13.57
N VAL A 169 18.40 2.83 -12.41
CA VAL A 169 18.52 2.15 -11.12
C VAL A 169 17.22 1.38 -10.83
N ALA A 170 17.27 0.06 -10.95
CA ALA A 170 16.18 -0.84 -10.61
C ALA A 170 16.72 -2.07 -9.86
N ASN A 171 16.02 -2.48 -8.80
CA ASN A 171 16.37 -3.66 -8.01
C ASN A 171 15.15 -4.58 -7.86
N PRO A 172 15.24 -5.86 -8.23
CA PRO A 172 14.19 -6.84 -7.94
C PRO A 172 13.87 -6.90 -6.45
N LEU A 173 12.58 -6.89 -6.09
CA LEU A 173 12.12 -6.95 -4.70
C LEU A 173 11.34 -8.22 -4.39
N ALA A 174 10.29 -8.51 -5.17
CA ALA A 174 9.40 -9.65 -4.93
C ALA A 174 8.63 -10.06 -6.19
N ILE A 175 8.09 -11.28 -6.16
CA ILE A 175 7.01 -11.70 -7.08
C ILE A 175 5.69 -11.59 -6.30
N VAL A 176 4.69 -10.94 -6.86
CA VAL A 176 3.35 -10.87 -6.27
C VAL A 176 2.47 -11.91 -6.97
N LYS A 177 2.13 -12.97 -6.22
CA LYS A 177 1.23 -14.03 -6.68
C LYS A 177 -0.21 -13.68 -6.26
N PRO A 178 -1.24 -14.32 -6.83
CA PRO A 178 -2.64 -14.14 -6.40
C PRO A 178 -2.89 -14.39 -4.89
N GLY A 179 -2.04 -15.19 -4.23
CA GLY A 179 -2.12 -15.46 -2.79
C GLY A 179 -1.29 -14.54 -1.89
N GLY A 180 -0.56 -13.58 -2.47
CA GLY A 180 0.28 -12.64 -1.75
C GLY A 180 1.72 -12.54 -2.29
N PRO A 181 2.51 -11.60 -1.75
CA PRO A 181 3.88 -11.38 -2.17
C PRO A 181 4.81 -12.50 -1.66
N LEU A 182 5.61 -13.04 -2.57
CA LEU A 182 6.74 -13.90 -2.26
C LEU A 182 8.01 -13.05 -2.15
N VAL A 183 8.37 -12.70 -0.91
CA VAL A 183 9.59 -11.95 -0.60
C VAL A 183 10.76 -12.95 -0.55
N CYS A 184 11.81 -12.69 -1.33
CA CYS A 184 12.92 -13.62 -1.59
C CYS A 184 12.52 -14.94 -2.32
N PRO A 185 12.05 -14.87 -3.57
CA PRO A 185 11.75 -16.05 -4.37
C PRO A 185 12.98 -16.97 -4.53
N ALA A 186 12.75 -18.27 -4.60
CA ALA A 186 13.81 -19.22 -4.92
C ALA A 186 14.39 -18.92 -6.33
N PRO A 187 15.70 -19.14 -6.57
CA PRO A 187 16.29 -18.89 -7.89
C PRO A 187 15.56 -19.57 -9.06
N SER A 188 14.96 -20.73 -8.81
CA SER A 188 14.20 -21.52 -9.79
C SER A 188 12.72 -21.12 -9.91
N GLU A 189 12.22 -20.24 -9.05
CA GLU A 189 10.82 -19.79 -9.09
C GLU A 189 10.55 -19.11 -10.43
N LEU A 190 9.42 -19.44 -11.07
CA LEU A 190 9.08 -18.92 -12.38
C LEU A 190 8.10 -17.75 -12.25
N ILE A 191 8.30 -16.75 -13.10
CA ILE A 191 7.32 -15.68 -13.33
C ILE A 191 6.25 -16.24 -14.26
N GLN A 192 5.00 -16.23 -13.84
CA GLN A 192 3.86 -16.81 -14.56
C GLN A 192 2.88 -15.74 -15.02
N GLU A 193 1.99 -16.12 -15.94
CA GLU A 193 0.90 -15.24 -16.36
C GLU A 193 -0.02 -14.92 -15.16
N GLY A 194 -0.33 -13.65 -14.97
CA GLY A 194 -1.10 -13.15 -13.83
C GLY A 194 -0.28 -12.82 -12.58
N ASP A 195 1.02 -13.14 -12.56
CA ASP A 195 1.92 -12.63 -11.54
C ASP A 195 2.22 -11.15 -11.79
N GLU A 196 2.48 -10.41 -10.71
CA GLU A 196 3.14 -9.10 -10.79
C GLU A 196 4.58 -9.24 -10.30
N VAL A 197 5.44 -8.31 -10.70
CA VAL A 197 6.79 -8.21 -10.16
C VAL A 197 6.93 -6.86 -9.47
N SER A 198 7.47 -6.87 -8.26
CA SER A 198 7.82 -5.65 -7.54
C SER A 198 9.31 -5.36 -7.72
N VAL A 199 9.63 -4.15 -8.15
CA VAL A 199 10.99 -3.63 -8.29
C VAL A 199 11.13 -2.34 -7.52
N ILE A 200 12.27 -2.14 -6.86
CA ILE A 200 12.61 -0.85 -6.26
C ILE A 200 13.26 0.00 -7.36
N ALA A 201 12.61 1.10 -7.73
CA ALA A 201 13.09 1.99 -8.77
C ALA A 201 12.84 3.46 -8.42
N LEU A 202 13.58 4.36 -9.05
CA LEU A 202 13.39 5.80 -8.89
C LEU A 202 12.09 6.30 -9.57
N PRO A 203 11.57 7.48 -9.19
CA PRO A 203 10.42 8.09 -9.87
C PRO A 203 10.62 8.20 -11.38
N GLY A 204 9.57 7.91 -12.16
CA GLY A 204 9.61 7.95 -13.62
C GLY A 204 10.14 6.68 -14.30
N PHE A 205 10.29 5.59 -13.54
CA PHE A 205 10.65 4.27 -14.09
C PHE A 205 9.62 3.78 -15.12
N ASP A 206 10.08 3.55 -16.35
CA ASP A 206 9.28 3.00 -17.45
C ASP A 206 9.55 1.49 -17.56
N TRP A 207 8.58 0.70 -17.09
CA TRP A 207 8.68 -0.75 -17.07
C TRP A 207 8.72 -1.35 -18.47
N ASP A 208 7.89 -0.90 -19.41
CA ASP A 208 7.78 -1.55 -20.73
C ASP A 208 9.07 -1.38 -21.52
N ALA A 209 9.68 -0.19 -21.45
CA ALA A 209 10.99 0.07 -22.03
C ALA A 209 12.08 -0.78 -21.34
N PHE A 210 12.08 -0.83 -20.01
CA PHE A 210 13.07 -1.58 -19.24
C PHE A 210 12.96 -3.08 -19.47
N GLU A 211 11.75 -3.63 -19.52
CA GLU A 211 11.48 -5.04 -19.78
C GLU A 211 11.99 -5.45 -21.17
N THR A 212 11.81 -4.58 -22.17
CA THR A 212 12.38 -4.79 -23.51
C THR A 212 13.90 -4.92 -23.45
N LEU A 213 14.57 -3.99 -22.75
CA LEU A 213 16.02 -4.00 -22.61
C LEU A 213 16.53 -5.25 -21.89
N MET A 214 15.81 -5.75 -20.89
CA MET A 214 16.17 -7.01 -20.24
C MET A 214 16.14 -8.19 -21.22
N VAL A 215 15.13 -8.27 -22.10
CA VAL A 215 15.05 -9.31 -23.14
C VAL A 215 16.20 -9.16 -24.14
N GLU A 216 16.52 -7.94 -24.57
CA GLU A 216 17.65 -7.67 -25.47
C GLU A 216 19.00 -8.09 -24.86
N CYS A 217 19.20 -7.82 -23.56
CA CYS A 217 20.38 -8.29 -22.81
C CYS A 217 20.44 -9.83 -22.80
N ARG A 218 19.31 -10.50 -22.57
CA ARG A 218 19.23 -11.97 -22.55
C ARG A 218 19.56 -12.60 -23.89
N ASP A 219 19.02 -12.03 -24.96
CA ASP A 219 19.18 -12.58 -26.30
C ASP A 219 20.53 -12.22 -26.94
N GLY A 220 21.34 -11.41 -26.25
CA GLY A 220 22.65 -10.94 -26.74
C GLY A 220 22.52 -9.95 -27.89
N VAL A 221 21.37 -9.32 -28.05
CA VAL A 221 21.11 -8.29 -29.05
C VAL A 221 21.53 -6.94 -28.45
N SER A 222 22.82 -6.79 -28.15
CA SER A 222 23.36 -5.49 -27.78
C SER A 222 23.51 -4.67 -29.07
N GLY A 223 22.82 -3.53 -29.14
CA GLY A 223 22.88 -2.60 -30.26
C GLY A 223 24.33 -2.25 -30.65
N ALA A 224 24.60 -2.31 -31.95
CA ALA A 224 25.80 -1.77 -32.58
C ALA A 224 25.85 -0.24 -32.50
#